data_AF-D8F3K1-F1
#
_entry.id   AF-D8F3K1-F1
#
_cell.length_a   1.000
_cell.length_b   1.000
_cell.length_c   1.000
_cell.angle_alpha   90.00
_cell.angle_beta   90.00
_cell.angle_gamma   90.00
#
_symmetry.space_group_name_H-M   'P 1'
#
loop_
_entity.id
_entity.type
_entity.pdbx_description
1 polymer ?
#
loop_
_entity_poly.entity_id
_entity_poly.type
_entity_poly.pdbx_seq_one_letter_code
_entity_poly.pdbx_strand_id
1 'polypeptide(L)'
;MAAQRDEFLKAHAPDASGTTVPTKAKFKILTSLQTHWEGLSVFLEHPEVPMDNNNGERPIRNPVTGKKNFYGSGSLWSSQLAAIMFSIFQTIALNGLNCNHWLRSYLTVCAENHGKAPDDLSIFLPWEMTEERRAKLSKPPDTS
;
A
#
# COMPACT_ATOMS: atom_id res chain seq x y z
N MET A 1 6.11 30.33 11.69
CA MET A 1 6.49 29.48 10.55
C MET A 1 5.63 29.71 9.30
N ALA A 2 4.29 29.67 9.37
CA ALA A 2 3.43 29.88 8.19
C ALA A 2 3.65 31.23 7.48
N ALA A 3 3.75 32.34 8.24
CA ALA A 3 3.99 33.67 7.67
C ALA A 3 5.30 33.76 6.86
N GLN A 4 6.40 33.19 7.37
CA GLN A 4 7.70 33.17 6.67
C GLN A 4 7.68 32.29 5.42
N ARG A 5 6.92 31.18 5.43
CA ARG A 5 6.68 30.36 4.24
C ARG A 5 5.93 31.18 3.18
N ASP A 6 4.83 31.82 3.57
CA ASP A 6 3.96 32.52 2.64
C ASP A 6 4.64 33.73 2.02
N GLU A 7 5.45 34.45 2.81
CA GLU A 7 6.33 35.51 2.33
C GLU A 7 7.36 34.99 1.32
N PHE A 8 8.00 33.85 1.61
CA PHE A 8 8.94 33.23 0.68
C PHE A 8 8.28 32.81 -0.64
N LEU A 9 7.11 32.18 -0.57
CA LEU A 9 6.34 31.73 -1.76
C LEU A 9 5.85 32.91 -2.61
N LYS A 10 5.48 34.04 -1.99
CA LYS A 10 5.14 35.28 -2.71
C LYS A 10 6.36 35.91 -3.38
N ALA A 11 7.52 35.87 -2.73
CA ALA A 11 8.74 36.52 -3.21
C ALA A 11 9.46 35.76 -4.35
N HIS A 12 9.24 34.45 -4.49
CA HIS A 12 9.99 33.62 -5.43
C HIS A 12 9.04 32.92 -6.40
N ALA A 13 8.94 33.39 -7.65
CA ALA A 13 8.23 32.68 -8.70
C ALA A 13 9.10 31.53 -9.28
N PRO A 14 8.52 30.36 -9.63
CA PRO A 14 9.29 29.19 -10.09
C PRO A 14 10.09 29.45 -11.39
N ASP A 15 9.65 30.41 -12.21
CA ASP A 15 10.20 30.75 -13.52
C ASP A 15 10.92 32.11 -13.55
N ALA A 16 11.18 32.72 -12.39
CA ALA A 16 11.90 33.99 -12.33
C ALA A 16 13.36 33.83 -12.83
N SER A 17 13.82 34.76 -13.66
CA SER A 17 15.20 34.81 -14.14
C SER A 17 16.17 35.02 -12.96
N GLY A 18 17.20 34.17 -12.86
CA GLY A 18 18.17 34.18 -11.74
C GLY A 18 17.88 33.20 -10.60
N THR A 19 16.82 32.39 -10.68
CA THR A 19 16.50 31.41 -9.64
C THR A 19 17.49 30.24 -9.61
N THR A 20 18.18 30.04 -8.49
CA THR A 20 19.13 28.94 -8.27
C THR A 20 18.43 27.60 -8.02
N VAL A 21 19.15 26.48 -8.20
CA VAL A 21 18.63 25.13 -7.96
C VAL A 21 18.09 24.95 -6.53
N PRO A 22 18.79 25.38 -5.46
CA PRO A 22 18.27 25.28 -4.09
C PRO A 22 16.96 26.06 -3.87
N THR A 23 16.84 27.25 -4.48
CA THR A 23 15.62 28.06 -4.37
C THR A 23 14.42 27.37 -5.01
N LYS A 24 14.61 26.74 -6.18
CA LYS A 24 13.54 25.95 -6.83
C LYS A 24 13.13 24.74 -5.99
N ALA A 25 14.08 24.03 -5.39
CA ALA A 25 13.80 22.91 -4.50
C ALA A 25 13.02 23.34 -3.26
N LYS A 26 13.46 24.43 -2.60
CA LYS A 26 12.78 24.99 -1.43
C LYS A 26 11.36 25.45 -1.78
N PHE A 27 11.16 26.12 -2.91
CA PHE A 27 9.84 26.53 -3.38
C PHE A 27 8.92 25.32 -3.51
N LYS A 28 9.33 24.26 -4.24
CA LYS A 28 8.54 23.04 -4.41
C LYS A 28 8.16 22.38 -3.08
N ILE A 29 9.11 22.28 -2.14
CA ILE A 29 8.86 21.68 -0.83
C ILE A 29 7.83 22.51 -0.06
N LEU A 30 7.99 23.84 0.00
CA LEU A 30 7.09 24.71 0.73
C LEU A 30 5.68 24.74 0.13
N THR A 31 5.55 24.72 -1.20
CA THR A 31 4.27 24.57 -1.89
C THR A 31 3.62 23.24 -1.54
N SER A 32 4.36 22.13 -1.60
CA SER A 32 3.86 20.80 -1.24
C SER A 32 3.37 20.74 0.20
N LEU A 33 4.16 21.27 1.15
CA LEU A 33 3.78 21.36 2.56
C LEU A 33 2.52 22.21 2.77
N GLN A 34 2.35 23.29 2.02
CA GLN A 34 1.14 24.11 2.09
C GLN A 34 -0.08 23.36 1.54
N THR A 35 0.06 22.71 0.38
CA THR A 35 -1.03 21.97 -0.27
C THR A 35 -1.49 20.76 0.55
N HIS A 36 -0.57 20.06 1.19
CA HIS A 36 -0.85 18.80 1.90
C HIS A 36 -0.87 18.94 3.42
N TRP A 37 -0.89 20.17 3.96
CA TRP A 37 -0.78 20.42 5.40
C TRP A 37 -1.81 19.65 6.22
N GLU A 38 -3.08 19.68 5.79
CA GLU A 38 -4.19 18.98 6.45
C GLU A 38 -3.89 17.48 6.63
N GLY A 39 -3.45 16.80 5.56
CA GLY A 39 -3.08 15.39 5.62
C GLY A 39 -1.81 15.11 6.44
N LEU A 40 -0.84 16.01 6.41
CA LEU A 40 0.40 15.89 7.19
C LEU A 40 0.18 16.10 8.70
N SER A 41 -0.90 16.77 9.11
CA SER A 41 -1.21 17.06 10.51
C SER A 41 -2.23 16.13 11.17
N VAL A 42 -2.76 15.13 10.44
CA VAL A 42 -3.82 14.22 10.93
C VAL A 42 -3.48 13.57 12.28
N PHE A 43 -2.22 13.20 12.48
CA PHE A 43 -1.75 12.57 13.74
C PHE A 43 -1.93 13.44 14.99
N LEU A 44 -2.11 14.76 14.83
CA LEU A 44 -2.37 15.68 15.95
C LEU A 44 -3.79 15.52 16.50
N GLU A 45 -4.75 15.21 15.64
CA GLU A 45 -6.16 15.00 16.00
C GLU A 45 -6.47 13.52 16.25
N HIS A 46 -5.72 12.62 15.59
CA HIS A 46 -5.88 11.17 15.61
C HIS A 46 -4.59 10.49 16.10
N PRO A 47 -4.40 10.31 17.42
CA PRO A 47 -3.21 9.70 17.99
C PRO A 47 -2.95 8.25 17.52
N GLU A 48 -3.98 7.56 17.04
CA GLU A 48 -3.91 6.23 16.44
C GLU A 48 -3.19 6.21 15.08
N VAL A 49 -3.09 7.36 14.42
CA VAL A 49 -2.39 7.53 13.14
C VAL A 49 -0.93 7.90 13.42
N PRO A 50 0.06 7.09 12.98
CA PRO A 50 1.47 7.44 13.13
C PRO A 50 1.82 8.72 12.36
N MET A 51 2.81 9.47 12.86
CA MET A 51 3.33 10.66 12.18
C MET A 51 3.98 10.34 10.82
N ASP A 52 4.45 9.10 10.64
CA ASP A 52 5.08 8.63 9.41
C ASP A 52 4.26 7.54 8.70
N ASN A 53 4.48 7.38 7.39
CA ASN A 53 3.83 6.36 6.58
C ASN A 53 4.72 5.10 6.41
N ASN A 54 5.67 4.85 7.30
CA ASN A 54 6.61 3.73 7.11
C ASN A 54 5.87 2.38 7.02
N ASN A 55 4.78 2.23 7.76
CA ASN A 55 3.96 1.03 7.74
C ASN A 55 3.28 0.78 6.39
N GLY A 56 2.94 1.82 5.63
CA GLY A 56 2.40 1.69 4.27
C GLY A 56 3.48 1.56 3.20
N GLU A 57 4.58 2.29 3.34
CA GLU A 57 5.68 2.30 2.36
C GLU A 57 6.47 0.98 2.33
N ARG A 58 6.73 0.40 3.51
CA ARG A 58 7.48 -0.87 3.63
C ARG A 58 6.83 -2.01 2.83
N PRO A 59 5.51 -2.27 2.94
CA PRO A 59 4.81 -3.25 2.10
C PRO A 59 4.94 -3.01 0.59
N ILE A 60 4.85 -1.76 0.13
CA ILE A 60 4.90 -1.41 -1.30
C ILE A 60 6.29 -1.70 -1.90
N ARG A 61 7.34 -1.70 -1.07
CA ARG A 61 8.72 -1.98 -1.52
C ARG A 61 8.87 -3.38 -2.11
N ASN A 62 8.14 -4.37 -1.60
CA ASN A 62 8.21 -5.76 -2.06
C ASN A 62 7.85 -5.93 -3.54
N PRO A 63 6.65 -5.51 -4.01
CA PRO A 63 6.31 -5.59 -5.43
C PRO A 63 7.22 -4.73 -6.32
N VAL A 64 7.65 -3.55 -5.85
CA VAL A 64 8.57 -2.68 -6.62
C VAL A 64 9.92 -3.36 -6.85
N THR A 65 10.50 -3.96 -5.80
CA THR A 65 11.78 -4.65 -5.89
C THR A 65 11.63 -5.96 -6.67
N GLY A 66 10.54 -6.68 -6.44
CA GLY A 66 10.23 -7.95 -7.09
C GLY A 66 9.99 -7.85 -8.59
N LYS A 67 9.63 -6.66 -9.13
CA LYS A 67 9.42 -6.45 -10.57
C LYS A 67 10.58 -6.95 -11.44
N LYS A 68 11.82 -6.85 -10.94
CA LYS A 68 13.00 -7.38 -11.64
C LYS A 68 13.00 -8.92 -11.75
N ASN A 69 12.41 -9.62 -10.79
CA ASN A 69 12.39 -11.08 -10.71
C ASN A 69 11.29 -11.70 -11.59
N PHE A 70 10.12 -11.05 -11.68
CA PHE A 70 8.99 -11.53 -12.49
C PHE A 70 8.81 -10.77 -13.80
N TYR A 71 9.80 -9.97 -14.20
CA TYR A 71 9.81 -9.16 -15.45
C TYR A 71 8.64 -8.16 -15.59
N GLY A 72 7.94 -7.86 -14.50
CA GLY A 72 6.80 -6.94 -14.49
C GLY A 72 5.58 -7.42 -15.27
N SER A 73 4.73 -6.48 -15.64
CA SER A 73 3.47 -6.73 -16.35
C SER A 73 3.58 -6.23 -17.80
N GLY A 74 3.25 -7.09 -18.76
CA GLY A 74 3.32 -6.77 -20.19
C GLY A 74 2.09 -6.04 -20.76
N SER A 75 1.06 -5.83 -19.94
CA SER A 75 -0.19 -5.17 -20.33
C SER A 75 -0.82 -4.40 -19.17
N LEU A 76 -1.74 -3.48 -19.48
CA LEU A 76 -2.51 -2.76 -18.45
C LEU A 76 -3.30 -3.72 -17.58
N TRP A 77 -3.99 -4.69 -18.20
CA TRP A 77 -4.79 -5.68 -17.48
C TRP A 77 -3.94 -6.51 -16.50
N SER A 78 -2.78 -7.00 -16.94
CA SER A 78 -1.88 -7.77 -16.06
C SER A 78 -1.29 -6.91 -14.92
N SER A 79 -1.12 -5.61 -15.15
CA SER A 79 -0.69 -4.66 -14.12
C SER A 79 -1.77 -4.44 -13.06
N GLN A 80 -3.03 -4.29 -13.49
CA GLN A 80 -4.19 -4.15 -12.61
C GLN A 80 -4.39 -5.42 -11.77
N LEU A 81 -4.30 -6.59 -12.40
CA LEU A 81 -4.37 -7.87 -11.70
C LEU A 81 -3.27 -7.99 -10.63
N ALA A 82 -2.03 -7.65 -10.98
CA ALA A 82 -0.92 -7.68 -10.02
C ALA A 82 -1.19 -6.75 -8.83
N ALA A 83 -1.66 -5.53 -9.06
CA ALA A 83 -2.01 -4.59 -7.99
C ALA A 83 -3.11 -5.13 -7.06
N ILE A 84 -4.14 -5.75 -7.62
CA ILE A 84 -5.21 -6.41 -6.86
C ILE A 84 -4.63 -7.55 -6.01
N MET A 85 -3.84 -8.44 -6.60
CA MET A 85 -3.26 -9.59 -5.90
C MET A 85 -2.31 -9.16 -4.77
N PHE A 86 -1.46 -8.16 -4.99
CA PHE A 86 -0.59 -7.62 -3.93
C PHE A 86 -1.40 -7.01 -2.78
N SER A 87 -2.51 -6.31 -3.10
CA SER A 87 -3.39 -5.75 -2.08
C SER A 87 -4.07 -6.84 -1.26
N ILE A 88 -4.60 -7.88 -1.92
CA ILE A 88 -5.21 -9.04 -1.23
C ILE A 88 -4.19 -9.72 -0.32
N PHE A 89 -3.01 -10.06 -0.83
CA PHE A 89 -1.98 -10.72 -0.02
C PHE A 89 -1.48 -9.87 1.13
N GLN A 90 -1.40 -8.55 0.94
CA GLN A 90 -1.05 -7.66 2.05
C GLN A 90 -2.13 -7.67 3.13
N THR A 91 -3.41 -7.66 2.77
CA THR A 91 -4.52 -7.81 3.72
C THR A 91 -4.46 -9.13 4.48
N ILE A 92 -4.18 -10.24 3.79
CA ILE A 92 -4.02 -11.57 4.41
C ILE A 92 -2.82 -11.57 5.38
N ALA A 93 -1.68 -11.04 4.97
CA ALA A 93 -0.49 -10.95 5.81
C ALA A 93 -0.69 -10.06 7.05
N LEU A 94 -1.37 -8.91 6.90
CA LEU A 94 -1.73 -8.01 8.02
C LEU A 94 -2.64 -8.70 9.04
N ASN A 95 -3.42 -9.69 8.61
CA ASN A 95 -4.28 -10.50 9.47
C ASN A 95 -3.57 -11.73 10.07
N GLY A 96 -2.25 -11.85 9.92
CA GLY A 96 -1.45 -12.94 10.47
C GLY A 96 -1.64 -14.28 9.78
N LEU A 97 -2.18 -14.28 8.56
CA LEU A 97 -2.43 -15.50 7.79
C LEU A 97 -1.30 -15.80 6.81
N ASN A 98 -1.04 -17.08 6.57
CA ASN A 98 -0.09 -17.51 5.56
C ASN A 98 -0.72 -17.38 4.16
N CYS A 99 -0.18 -16.47 3.33
CA CYS A 99 -0.69 -16.21 1.99
C CYS A 99 -0.71 -17.46 1.09
N ASN A 100 0.26 -18.37 1.24
CA ASN A 100 0.30 -19.60 0.44
C ASN A 100 -0.85 -20.54 0.81
N HIS A 101 -1.06 -20.78 2.12
CA HIS A 101 -2.15 -21.63 2.60
C HIS A 101 -3.52 -21.05 2.23
N TRP A 102 -3.69 -19.73 2.39
CA TRP A 102 -4.93 -19.05 2.01
C TRP A 102 -5.20 -19.16 0.51
N LEU A 103 -4.20 -18.87 -0.34
CA LEU A 103 -4.35 -18.93 -1.80
C LEU A 103 -4.64 -20.35 -2.26
N ARG A 104 -3.92 -21.35 -1.72
CA ARG A 104 -4.15 -22.76 -2.03
C ARG A 104 -5.58 -23.15 -1.64
N SER A 105 -6.05 -22.77 -0.44
CA SER A 105 -7.42 -23.03 -0.03
C SER A 105 -8.44 -22.41 -0.98
N TYR A 106 -8.23 -21.17 -1.42
CA TYR A 106 -9.14 -20.51 -2.36
C TYR A 106 -9.17 -21.21 -3.72
N LEU A 107 -8.00 -21.50 -4.29
CA LEU A 107 -7.90 -22.18 -5.57
C LEU A 107 -8.46 -23.60 -5.54
N THR A 108 -8.32 -24.32 -4.42
CA THR A 108 -8.95 -25.64 -4.22
C THR A 108 -10.47 -25.53 -4.29
N VAL A 109 -11.07 -24.58 -3.58
CA VAL A 109 -12.53 -24.37 -3.62
C VAL A 109 -12.99 -23.94 -5.01
N CYS A 110 -12.23 -23.10 -5.72
CA CYS A 110 -12.53 -22.77 -7.12
C CYS A 110 -12.49 -24.00 -8.02
N ALA A 111 -11.51 -24.89 -7.84
CA ALA A 111 -11.39 -26.12 -8.62
C ALA A 111 -12.57 -27.07 -8.37
N GLU A 112 -12.98 -27.21 -7.12
CA GLU A 112 -14.17 -27.96 -6.72
C GLU A 112 -15.46 -27.33 -7.29
N ASN A 113 -15.52 -26.00 -7.38
CA ASN A 113 -16.61 -25.24 -7.99
C ASN A 113 -16.46 -25.08 -9.51
N HIS A 114 -15.99 -26.12 -10.21
CA HIS A 114 -15.85 -26.16 -11.67
C HIS A 114 -15.03 -25.00 -12.27
N GLY A 115 -14.00 -24.55 -11.55
CA GLY A 115 -13.12 -23.45 -11.96
C GLY A 115 -13.70 -22.05 -11.77
N LYS A 116 -14.84 -21.91 -11.09
CA LYS A 116 -15.47 -20.62 -10.80
C LYS A 116 -15.19 -20.18 -9.37
N ALA A 117 -15.20 -18.87 -9.14
CA ALA A 117 -15.17 -18.34 -7.79
C ALA A 117 -16.37 -18.85 -6.99
N PRO A 118 -16.20 -19.21 -5.71
CA PRO A 118 -17.32 -19.59 -4.86
C PRO A 118 -18.27 -18.41 -4.64
N ASP A 119 -19.56 -18.69 -4.51
CA ASP A 119 -20.59 -17.67 -4.27
C ASP A 119 -20.46 -17.06 -2.86
N ASP A 120 -20.04 -17.88 -1.89
CA ASP A 120 -19.76 -17.46 -0.51
C ASP A 120 -18.25 -17.24 -0.31
N LEU A 121 -17.89 -16.00 0.01
CA LEU A 121 -16.51 -15.59 0.27
C LEU A 121 -16.18 -15.49 1.76
N SER A 122 -17.16 -15.66 2.66
CA SER A 122 -16.98 -15.47 4.12
C SER A 122 -15.81 -16.28 4.67
N ILE A 123 -15.65 -17.52 4.20
CA ILE A 123 -14.56 -18.42 4.59
C ILE A 123 -13.17 -17.97 4.12
N PHE A 124 -13.08 -16.94 3.28
CA PHE A 124 -11.84 -16.33 2.79
C PHE A 124 -11.58 -14.94 3.35
N LEU A 125 -12.55 -14.31 4.02
CA LEU A 125 -12.43 -13.00 4.63
C LEU A 125 -11.92 -13.12 6.07
N PRO A 126 -10.73 -12.57 6.42
CA PRO A 126 -10.13 -12.78 7.74
C PRO A 126 -10.99 -12.36 8.93
N TRP A 127 -11.92 -11.41 8.74
CA TRP A 127 -12.83 -10.91 9.76
C TRP A 127 -14.13 -11.73 9.90
N GLU A 128 -14.43 -12.63 8.95
CA GLU A 128 -15.59 -13.54 9.02
C GLU A 128 -15.19 -14.99 9.32
N MET A 129 -13.89 -15.31 9.23
CA MET A 129 -13.38 -16.63 9.56
C MET A 129 -13.54 -16.97 11.05
N THR A 130 -13.86 -18.23 11.34
CA THR A 130 -13.74 -18.78 12.69
C THR A 130 -12.30 -18.78 13.18
N GLU A 131 -12.10 -18.69 14.50
CA GLU A 131 -10.77 -18.72 15.11
C GLU A 131 -10.00 -19.99 14.73
N GLU A 132 -10.67 -21.13 14.69
CA GLU A 132 -10.08 -22.42 14.29
C GLU A 132 -9.51 -22.38 12.87
N ARG A 133 -10.27 -21.80 11.92
CA ARG A 133 -9.83 -21.66 10.53
C ARG A 133 -8.67 -20.69 10.42
N ARG A 134 -8.73 -19.58 11.16
CA ARG A 134 -7.63 -18.60 11.23
C ARG A 134 -6.36 -19.24 11.73
N ALA A 135 -6.44 -20.01 12.83
CA ALA A 135 -5.33 -20.74 13.42
C ALA A 135 -4.77 -21.83 12.48
N LYS A 136 -5.63 -22.48 11.69
CA LYS A 136 -5.18 -23.43 10.66
C LYS A 136 -4.40 -22.74 9.55
N LEU A 137 -4.87 -21.60 9.08
CA LEU A 137 -4.28 -20.85 7.97
C LEU A 137 -3.05 -20.01 8.39
N SER A 138 -2.85 -19.74 9.67
CA SER A 138 -1.67 -19.02 10.19
C SER A 138 -0.45 -19.92 10.38
N LYS A 139 -0.59 -21.25 10.24
CA LYS A 139 0.51 -22.20 10.43
C LYS A 139 1.67 -21.91 9.47
N PRO A 140 2.93 -22.16 9.90
CA PRO A 140 4.07 -22.08 9.01
C PRO A 140 3.88 -23.03 7.82
N PRO A 141 4.50 -22.74 6.66
CA PRO A 141 4.43 -23.64 5.51
C PRO A 141 4.91 -25.03 5.90
N ASP A 142 4.25 -26.08 5.39
CA ASP A 142 4.74 -27.45 5.53
C ASP A 142 6.12 -27.53 4.84
N THR A 143 7.19 -27.57 5.62
CA THR A 143 8.54 -27.84 5.11
C THR A 143 8.65 -29.34 4.84
N SER A 144 8.47 -29.72 3.57
CA SER A 144 8.87 -31.03 3.05
C SER A 144 10.39 -31.18 2.97
#